data_AF-A0A7W0APS5-F1
#
_entry.id   AF-A0A7W0APS5-F1
#
_cell.length_a   1.000
_cell.length_b   1.000
_cell.length_c   1.000
_cell.angle_alpha   90.00
_cell.angle_beta   90.00
_cell.angle_gamma   90.00
#
_symmetry.space_group_name_H-M   'P 1'
#
loop_
_entity.id
_entity.type
_entity.pdbx_description
1 polymer ?
#
loop_
_entity_poly.entity_id
_entity_poly.type
_entity_poly.pdbx_seq_one_letter_code
_entity_poly.pdbx_strand_id
1 'polypeptide(L)'
;GFREDIRAAEDADLTYRMRAAAWEVERREDAAVVHASRTTLRGLVVQQLLWGSGGAWVDRMYPGAVPLVGKSGFLRWAATTTLGGLVTAARLRNRDTALIALFRPIEALAWELGRFLPNERPVPDSSPWKRLRLLR
;
A
#
# COMPACT_ATOMS: atom_id res chain seq x y z
N GLY A 1 -12.89 6.41 -18.31
CA GLY A 1 -12.98 6.77 -16.87
C GLY A 1 -12.14 5.83 -16.05
N PHE A 2 -12.45 5.72 -14.75
CA PHE A 2 -11.88 4.71 -13.86
C PHE A 2 -12.43 3.31 -14.19
N ARG A 3 -11.67 2.27 -13.86
CA ARG A 3 -12.13 0.89 -13.96
C ARG A 3 -13.03 0.55 -12.77
N GLU A 4 -14.18 -0.04 -13.04
CA GLU A 4 -15.17 -0.39 -12.02
C GLU A 4 -15.04 -1.85 -11.54
N ASP A 5 -14.34 -2.67 -12.30
CA ASP A 5 -14.10 -4.09 -12.08
C ASP A 5 -12.93 -4.37 -11.13
N ILE A 6 -12.30 -3.32 -10.59
CA ILE A 6 -11.21 -3.43 -9.59
C ILE A 6 -11.53 -2.65 -8.31
N ARG A 7 -10.80 -2.98 -7.23
CA ARG A 7 -11.04 -2.42 -5.90
C ARG A 7 -10.06 -1.36 -5.45
N ALA A 8 -8.88 -1.35 -6.04
CA ALA A 8 -7.82 -0.41 -5.77
C ALA A 8 -6.91 -0.27 -6.99
N ALA A 9 -6.20 0.87 -7.03
CA ALA A 9 -5.28 1.27 -8.08
C ALA A 9 -5.94 1.68 -9.41
N GLU A 10 -7.22 2.06 -9.37
CA GLU A 10 -7.93 2.63 -10.52
C GLU A 10 -7.34 3.97 -10.99
N ASP A 11 -6.76 4.73 -10.07
CA ASP A 11 -6.02 5.97 -10.33
C ASP A 11 -4.70 5.71 -11.04
N ALA A 12 -3.92 4.74 -10.56
CA ALA A 12 -2.69 4.31 -11.22
C ALA A 12 -2.98 3.77 -12.63
N ASP A 13 -3.98 2.89 -12.78
CA ASP A 13 -4.43 2.40 -14.08
C ASP A 13 -4.79 3.54 -15.05
N LEU A 14 -5.55 4.53 -14.57
CA LEU A 14 -5.93 5.66 -15.40
C LEU A 14 -4.71 6.44 -15.90
N THR A 15 -3.74 6.72 -15.03
CA THR A 15 -2.52 7.44 -15.43
C THR A 15 -1.68 6.69 -16.46
N TYR A 16 -1.56 5.35 -16.33
CA TYR A 16 -0.92 4.53 -17.37
C TYR A 16 -1.68 4.57 -18.70
N ARG A 17 -3.02 4.48 -18.69
CA ARG A 17 -3.84 4.57 -19.91
C ARG A 17 -3.77 5.96 -20.55
N MET A 18 -3.73 7.03 -19.75
CA MET A 18 -3.55 8.39 -20.24
C MET A 18 -2.20 8.53 -20.96
N ARG A 19 -1.12 8.04 -20.34
CA ARG A 19 0.21 8.03 -20.97
C ARG A 19 0.24 7.23 -22.27
N ALA A 20 -0.40 6.07 -22.30
CA ALA A 20 -0.52 5.26 -23.53
C ALA A 20 -1.32 5.98 -24.63
N ALA A 21 -2.24 6.88 -24.27
CA ALA A 21 -2.98 7.74 -25.19
C ALA A 21 -2.24 9.06 -25.50
N ALA A 22 -0.92 9.12 -25.29
CA ALA A 22 -0.05 10.27 -25.53
C ALA A 22 -0.37 11.53 -24.69
N TRP A 23 -1.04 11.35 -23.55
CA TRP A 23 -1.16 12.42 -22.55
C TRP A 23 0.09 12.45 -21.67
N GLU A 24 0.47 13.65 -21.23
CA GLU A 24 1.54 13.84 -20.26
C GLU A 24 1.00 13.89 -18.83
N VAL A 25 1.72 13.24 -17.91
CA VAL A 25 1.42 13.28 -16.48
C VAL A 25 2.52 14.07 -15.80
N GLU A 26 2.18 15.26 -15.30
CA GLU A 26 3.10 16.17 -14.64
C GLU A 26 2.94 16.06 -13.11
N ARG A 27 4.07 15.97 -12.40
CA ARG A 27 4.10 16.08 -10.94
C ARG A 27 4.11 17.56 -10.54
N ARG A 28 3.13 17.98 -9.73
CA ARG A 28 3.06 19.34 -9.18
C ARG A 28 3.13 19.27 -7.66
N GLU A 29 4.24 19.73 -7.08
CA GLU A 29 4.47 19.64 -5.62
C GLU A 29 3.42 20.43 -4.82
N ASP A 30 2.92 21.54 -5.37
CA ASP A 30 1.89 22.37 -4.74
C ASP A 30 0.48 21.74 -4.82
N ALA A 31 0.28 20.73 -5.67
CA ALA A 31 -0.95 19.95 -5.73
C ALA A 31 -0.94 18.86 -4.64
N ALA A 32 -0.94 19.30 -3.38
CA ALA A 32 -0.85 18.43 -2.21
C ALA A 32 -2.22 18.20 -1.55
N VAL A 33 -2.39 17.01 -0.96
CA VAL A 33 -3.54 16.67 -0.13
C VAL A 33 -3.08 15.95 1.13
N VAL A 34 -3.76 16.20 2.24
CA VAL A 34 -3.52 15.49 3.51
C VAL A 34 -4.48 14.32 3.61
N HIS A 35 -3.95 13.11 3.66
CA HIS A 35 -4.74 11.91 3.93
C HIS A 35 -4.77 11.64 5.43
N ALA A 36 -5.97 11.46 5.97
CA ALA A 36 -6.12 10.96 7.33
C ALA A 36 -5.74 9.47 7.38
N SER A 37 -4.76 9.16 8.23
CA SER A 37 -4.41 7.77 8.53
C SER A 37 -5.56 7.04 9.21
N ARG A 38 -5.57 5.71 9.10
CA ARG A 38 -6.51 4.88 9.86
C ARG A 38 -6.22 5.02 11.35
N THR A 39 -7.28 5.12 12.14
CA THR A 39 -7.20 5.29 13.60
C THR A 39 -6.96 3.98 14.35
N THR A 40 -7.03 2.83 13.66
CA THR A 40 -6.79 1.52 14.24
C THR A 40 -5.74 0.76 13.44
N LEU A 41 -4.92 -0.02 14.15
CA LEU A 41 -3.93 -0.91 13.55
C LEU A 41 -4.59 -1.88 12.55
N ARG A 42 -5.76 -2.40 12.91
CA ARG A 42 -6.55 -3.25 12.02
C ARG A 42 -6.93 -2.54 10.73
N GLY A 43 -7.44 -1.32 10.83
CA GLY A 43 -7.83 -0.51 9.67
C GLY A 43 -6.63 -0.25 8.76
N LEU A 44 -5.47 0.06 9.34
CA LEU A 44 -4.21 0.22 8.63
C LEU A 44 -3.82 -1.07 7.88
N VAL A 45 -3.79 -2.22 8.56
CA VAL A 45 -3.45 -3.52 7.95
C VAL A 45 -4.40 -3.86 6.80
N VAL A 46 -5.70 -3.69 6.97
CA VAL A 46 -6.70 -3.94 5.92
C VAL A 46 -6.49 -3.04 4.71
N GLN A 47 -6.14 -1.77 4.93
CA GLN A 47 -5.82 -0.83 3.86
C GLN A 47 -4.55 -1.24 3.11
N GLN A 48 -3.48 -1.60 3.82
CA GLN A 48 -2.23 -2.04 3.21
C GLN A 48 -2.39 -3.33 2.41
N LEU A 49 -3.18 -4.30 2.90
CA LEU A 49 -3.53 -5.51 2.15
C LEU A 49 -4.23 -5.17 0.82
N LEU A 50 -5.09 -4.16 0.81
CA LEU A 50 -5.85 -3.74 -0.38
C LEU A 50 -4.94 -3.03 -1.38
N TRP A 51 -4.06 -2.17 -0.88
CA TRP A 51 -3.04 -1.52 -1.68
C TRP A 51 -2.02 -2.52 -2.24
N GLY A 52 -1.70 -3.58 -1.49
CA GLY A 52 -0.91 -4.70 -1.97
C GLY A 52 -1.57 -5.44 -3.13
N SER A 53 -2.88 -5.75 -3.01
CA SER A 53 -3.62 -6.40 -4.10
C SER A 53 -3.71 -5.51 -5.34
N GLY A 54 -3.91 -4.21 -5.14
CA GLY A 54 -3.87 -3.21 -6.21
C GLY A 54 -2.50 -3.14 -6.89
N GLY A 55 -1.41 -3.06 -6.11
CA GLY A 55 -0.05 -3.04 -6.63
C GLY A 55 0.31 -4.29 -7.43
N ALA A 56 -0.09 -5.47 -6.96
CA ALA A 56 0.09 -6.72 -7.71
C ALA A 56 -0.74 -6.76 -9.01
N TRP A 57 -1.94 -6.19 -9.00
CA TRP A 57 -2.76 -6.06 -10.20
C TRP A 57 -2.11 -5.09 -11.21
N VAL A 58 -1.64 -3.92 -10.76
CA VAL A 58 -0.94 -2.93 -11.60
C VAL A 58 0.30 -3.55 -12.24
N ASP A 59 1.12 -4.26 -11.46
CA ASP A 59 2.34 -4.90 -11.97
C ASP A 59 2.05 -5.97 -13.04
N ARG A 60 0.90 -6.67 -12.96
CA ARG A 60 0.47 -7.61 -14.02
C ARG A 60 0.04 -6.88 -15.29
N MET A 61 -0.65 -5.74 -15.16
CA MET A 61 -1.13 -4.96 -16.30
C MET A 61 -0.03 -4.12 -16.95
N TYR A 62 0.94 -3.69 -16.15
CA TYR A 62 2.04 -2.80 -16.51
C TYR A 62 3.34 -3.37 -15.93
N PRO A 63 3.99 -4.33 -16.62
CA PRO A 63 5.15 -5.03 -16.09
C PRO A 63 6.28 -4.09 -15.63
N GLY A 64 6.73 -4.25 -14.37
CA GLY A 64 7.78 -3.44 -13.79
C GLY A 64 7.32 -2.12 -13.16
N ALA A 65 6.02 -1.83 -13.18
CA ALA A 65 5.43 -0.68 -12.52
C ALA A 65 5.61 -0.70 -10.99
N VAL A 66 5.52 -1.90 -10.39
CA VAL A 66 5.57 -2.06 -8.94
C VAL A 66 6.53 -3.19 -8.59
N PRO A 67 7.84 -2.90 -8.49
CA PRO A 67 8.85 -3.91 -8.22
C PRO A 67 8.56 -4.65 -6.91
N LEU A 68 8.75 -5.97 -6.91
CA LEU A 68 8.67 -6.79 -5.72
C LEU A 68 9.77 -6.39 -4.73
N VAL A 69 9.43 -6.26 -3.44
CA VAL A 69 10.48 -6.18 -2.42
C VAL A 69 11.19 -7.53 -2.36
N GLY A 70 12.50 -7.52 -2.54
CA GLY A 70 13.33 -8.72 -2.42
C GLY A 70 13.12 -9.39 -1.06
N LYS A 71 12.69 -10.66 -1.06
CA LYS A 71 12.27 -11.38 0.16
C LYS A 71 13.43 -11.65 1.13
N SER A 72 14.66 -11.74 0.63
CA SER A 72 15.83 -12.00 1.46
C SER A 72 16.18 -10.76 2.29
N GLY A 73 16.08 -10.88 3.60
CA GLY A 73 16.46 -9.82 4.53
C GLY A 73 15.31 -8.96 5.06
N PHE A 74 14.04 -9.30 4.80
CA PHE A 74 12.90 -8.57 5.38
C PHE A 74 13.02 -8.42 6.90
N LEU A 75 13.33 -9.51 7.62
CA LEU A 75 13.48 -9.46 9.09
C LEU A 75 14.60 -8.51 9.52
N ARG A 76 15.74 -8.54 8.81
CA ARG A 76 16.86 -7.64 9.08
C ARG A 76 16.46 -6.19 8.81
N TRP A 77 15.83 -5.92 7.68
CA TRP A 77 15.33 -4.60 7.32
C TRP A 77 14.30 -4.09 8.33
N ALA A 78 13.35 -4.94 8.74
CA ALA A 78 12.34 -4.61 9.73
C ALA A 78 12.98 -4.25 11.07
N ALA A 79 13.94 -5.05 11.53
CA ALA A 79 14.67 -4.79 12.76
C ALA A 79 15.50 -3.50 12.69
N THR A 80 16.29 -3.30 11.63
CA THR A 80 17.14 -2.11 11.50
C THR A 80 16.32 -0.83 11.34
N THR A 81 15.23 -0.88 10.57
CA THR A 81 14.31 0.26 10.38
C THR A 81 13.61 0.62 11.68
N THR A 82 13.10 -0.37 12.41
CA THR A 82 12.42 -0.15 13.69
C THR A 82 13.39 0.43 14.72
N LEU A 83 14.55 -0.20 14.91
CA LEU A 83 15.55 0.24 15.89
C LEU A 83 16.08 1.64 15.58
N GLY A 84 16.45 1.91 14.32
CA GLY A 84 16.93 3.24 13.90
C GLY A 84 15.86 4.32 14.07
N GLY A 85 14.61 4.01 13.74
CA GLY A 85 13.49 4.91 13.94
C GLY A 85 13.20 5.17 15.42
N LEU A 86 13.24 4.16 16.28
CA LEU A 86 13.06 4.31 17.72
C LEU A 86 14.19 5.10 18.38
N VAL A 87 15.45 4.89 17.97
CA VAL A 87 16.58 5.70 18.43
C VAL A 87 16.39 7.17 18.02
N THR A 88 15.96 7.42 16.79
CA THR A 88 15.66 8.77 16.31
C THR A 88 14.52 9.40 17.09
N ALA A 89 13.43 8.65 17.32
CA ALA A 89 12.30 9.10 18.11
C ALA A 89 12.68 9.45 19.55
N ALA A 90 13.54 8.64 20.18
CA ALA A 90 14.05 8.88 21.52
C ALA A 90 14.90 10.16 21.57
N ARG A 91 15.81 10.36 20.60
CA ARG A 91 16.63 11.57 20.49
C ARG A 91 15.81 12.83 20.30
N LEU A 92 14.79 12.76 19.44
CA LEU A 92 13.92 13.89 19.10
C LEU A 92 12.73 14.06 20.07
N ARG A 93 12.54 13.14 21.02
CA ARG A 93 11.36 13.05 21.90
C ARG A 93 10.04 13.12 21.11
N ASN A 94 10.03 12.51 19.92
CA ASN A 94 8.92 12.60 18.98
C ASN A 94 8.14 11.28 18.95
N ARG A 95 6.90 11.32 19.45
CA ARG A 95 5.99 10.18 19.51
C ARG A 95 5.61 9.67 18.10
N ASP A 96 5.37 10.56 17.16
CA ASP A 96 4.93 10.18 15.81
C ASP A 96 6.04 9.44 15.08
N THR A 97 7.30 9.87 15.26
CA THR A 97 8.46 9.13 14.76
C THR A 97 8.52 7.72 15.34
N ALA A 98 8.22 7.54 16.64
CA ALA A 98 8.18 6.21 17.25
C ALA A 98 7.06 5.35 16.66
N LEU A 99 5.86 5.91 16.47
CA LEU A 99 4.72 5.20 15.88
C LEU A 99 5.03 4.77 14.44
N ILE A 100 5.58 5.66 13.61
CA ILE A 100 5.99 5.34 12.24
C ILE A 100 7.04 4.22 12.25
N ALA A 101 8.04 4.28 13.15
CA ALA A 101 9.07 3.26 13.26
C ALA A 101 8.49 1.87 13.58
N LEU A 102 7.46 1.81 14.43
CA LEU A 102 6.80 0.57 14.83
C LEU A 102 5.85 0.03 13.74
N PHE A 103 5.11 0.90 13.05
CA PHE A 103 4.10 0.47 12.08
C PHE A 103 4.66 0.21 10.69
N ARG A 104 5.77 0.85 10.29
CA ARG A 104 6.34 0.69 8.94
C ARG A 104 6.64 -0.76 8.54
N PRO A 105 7.22 -1.63 9.40
CA PRO A 105 7.39 -3.04 9.06
C PRO A 105 6.06 -3.79 8.93
N ILE A 106 5.07 -3.44 9.75
CA ILE A 106 3.73 -4.04 9.70
C ILE A 106 3.03 -3.65 8.39
N GLU A 107 3.14 -2.38 7.99
CA GLU A 107 2.61 -1.88 6.72
C GLU A 107 3.25 -2.58 5.52
N ALA A 108 4.57 -2.74 5.54
CA ALA A 108 5.30 -3.44 4.48
C ALA A 108 4.91 -4.91 4.40
N LEU A 109 4.82 -5.62 5.54
CA LEU A 109 4.38 -7.00 5.58
C LEU A 109 2.94 -7.15 5.07
N ALA A 110 2.03 -6.29 5.55
CA ALA A 110 0.63 -6.31 5.13
C ALA A 110 0.50 -6.02 3.62
N TRP A 111 1.28 -5.10 3.08
CA TRP A 111 1.30 -4.81 1.65
C TRP A 111 1.79 -6.02 0.83
N GLU A 112 2.89 -6.66 1.25
CA GLU A 112 3.42 -7.85 0.57
C GLU A 112 2.44 -9.03 0.62
N LEU A 113 1.81 -9.26 1.77
CA LEU A 113 0.74 -10.26 1.90
C LEU A 113 -0.47 -9.92 1.03
N GLY A 114 -0.77 -8.62 0.88
CA GLY A 114 -1.86 -8.12 0.06
C GLY A 114 -1.72 -8.48 -1.41
N ARG A 115 -0.49 -8.60 -1.92
CA ARG A 115 -0.21 -8.98 -3.31
C ARG A 115 -0.78 -10.34 -3.72
N PHE A 116 -1.07 -11.21 -2.75
CA PHE A 116 -1.67 -12.53 -2.97
C PHE A 116 -3.20 -12.51 -2.95
N LEU A 117 -3.82 -11.37 -2.65
CA LEU A 117 -5.27 -11.25 -2.56
C LEU A 117 -5.88 -10.77 -3.89
N PRO A 118 -7.12 -11.17 -4.21
CA PRO A 118 -7.80 -10.71 -5.42
C PRO A 118 -8.12 -9.22 -5.34
N ASN A 119 -8.05 -8.53 -6.49
CA ASN A 119 -8.35 -7.11 -6.63
C ASN A 119 -9.66 -6.86 -7.40
N GLU A 120 -10.34 -7.91 -7.85
CA GLU A 120 -11.54 -7.86 -8.68
C GLU A 120 -12.77 -7.40 -7.90
N ARG A 121 -13.73 -6.84 -8.65
CA ARG A 121 -15.07 -6.45 -8.20
C ARG A 121 -16.13 -7.05 -9.13
N PRO A 122 -17.17 -7.74 -8.62
CA PRO A 122 -17.41 -8.05 -7.21
C PRO A 122 -16.35 -9.00 -6.63
N VAL A 123 -16.14 -8.91 -5.31
CA VAL A 123 -15.23 -9.82 -4.60
C VAL A 123 -15.76 -11.26 -4.73
N PRO A 124 -14.96 -12.22 -5.23
CA PRO A 124 -15.37 -13.61 -5.34
C PRO A 124 -15.87 -14.18 -4.01
N ASP A 125 -16.85 -15.07 -4.03
CA ASP A 125 -17.40 -15.69 -2.82
C ASP A 125 -16.35 -16.44 -1.99
N SER A 126 -15.36 -17.02 -2.67
CA SER A 126 -14.22 -17.70 -2.08
C SER A 126 -13.16 -16.77 -1.48
N SER A 127 -13.29 -15.46 -1.65
CA SER A 127 -12.23 -14.51 -1.32
C SER A 127 -12.08 -14.29 0.20
N PRO A 128 -10.84 -14.28 0.72
CA PRO A 128 -10.54 -13.87 2.10
C PRO A 128 -11.07 -12.46 2.44
N TRP A 129 -11.25 -11.61 1.42
CA TRP A 129 -11.75 -10.25 1.58
C TRP A 129 -13.16 -10.17 2.15
N LYS A 130 -14.06 -11.12 1.85
CA LYS A 130 -15.41 -11.12 2.44
C LYS A 130 -15.34 -11.24 3.97
N ARG A 131 -14.44 -12.10 4.47
CA ARG A 131 -14.21 -12.28 5.91
C ARG A 131 -13.62 -11.04 6.57
N LEU A 132 -12.67 -10.38 5.90
CA LEU A 132 -12.07 -9.13 6.39
C LEU A 132 -13.06 -7.94 6.40
N ARG A 133 -14.02 -7.92 5.46
CA ARG A 133 -15.00 -6.83 5.30
C ARG A 133 -16.15 -6.89 6.30
N LEU A 134 -16.51 -8.09 6.77
CA LEU A 134 -17.54 -8.33 7.80
C LEU A 134 -17.14 -7.87 9.20
N LEU A 135 -15.92 -7.37 9.36
CA LEU A 135 -15.37 -7.00 10.66
C LEU A 135 -15.09 -5.48 10.76
N ARG A 136 -15.77 -4.70 9.91
CA ARG A 136 -15.82 -3.23 9.97
C ARG A 136 -16.84 -2.77 11.00
#